data_AF-A0A1X2HYN9-F1
#
_entry.id   AF-A0A1X2HYN9-F1
#
_cell.length_a   1.000
_cell.length_b   1.000
_cell.length_c   1.000
_cell.angle_alpha   90.00
_cell.angle_beta   90.00
_cell.angle_gamma   90.00
#
_symmetry.space_group_name_H-M   'P 1'
#
loop_
_entity.id
_entity.type
_entity.pdbx_description
1 polymer ?
#
loop_
_entity_poly.entity_id
_entity_poly.type
_entity_poly.pdbx_seq_one_letter_code
_entity_poly.pdbx_strand_id
1 'polypeptide(L)' 'MRTQCHLTFKRVIPHYFARDNKETILKRRQSVESWLEAGIDFFNDCVFIDESGFNRNMHRSYGWSEAG' A
#
# COMPACT_ATOMS: atom_id res chain seq x y z
N MET A 1 25.10 -1.24 -36.67
CA MET A 1 24.86 -2.20 -35.57
C MET A 1 23.39 -2.13 -35.19
N ARG A 2 22.65 -3.25 -35.25
CA ARG A 2 21.30 -3.32 -34.70
C ARG A 2 21.43 -3.59 -33.21
N THR A 3 20.98 -2.67 -32.36
CA THR A 3 20.86 -2.89 -30.92
C THR A 3 19.85 -4.01 -30.70
N GLN A 4 20.28 -5.13 -30.10
CA GLN A 4 19.34 -6.15 -29.64
C GLN A 4 18.48 -5.54 -28.53
N CYS A 5 17.20 -5.32 -28.83
CA CYS A 5 16.23 -4.87 -27.85
C CYS A 5 15.54 -6.11 -27.27
N HIS A 6 15.76 -6.37 -25.97
CA HIS A 6 15.07 -7.42 -25.23
C HIS A 6 13.92 -6.76 -24.46
N LEU A 7 12.70 -6.97 -24.93
CA LEU A 7 11.50 -6.48 -24.24
C LEU A 7 10.94 -7.61 -23.39
N THR A 8 10.79 -7.38 -22.08
CA THR A 8 10.08 -8.31 -21.19
C THR A 8 8.92 -7.63 -20.48
N PHE A 9 7.81 -8.36 -20.43
CA PHE A 9 6.59 -7.96 -19.77
C PHE A 9 6.43 -8.79 -18.51
N LYS A 10 6.52 -8.15 -17.35
CA LYS A 10 6.58 -8.82 -16.04
C LYS A 10 5.41 -8.40 -15.17
N ARG A 11 5.00 -9.29 -14.26
CA ARG A 11 3.96 -8.99 -13.28
C ARG A 11 4.46 -7.91 -12.33
N VAL A 12 3.67 -6.85 -12.14
CA VAL A 12 4.00 -5.73 -11.23
C VAL A 12 3.21 -5.88 -9.95
N ILE A 13 3.90 -5.75 -8.82
CA ILE A 13 3.29 -5.72 -7.48
C ILE A 13 3.57 -4.33 -6.91
N PRO A 14 2.53 -3.53 -6.60
CA PRO A 14 2.74 -2.23 -5.98
C PRO A 14 3.26 -2.43 -4.56
N HIS A 15 4.41 -1.82 -4.27
CA HIS A 15 4.94 -1.74 -2.91
C HIS A 15 4.58 -0.38 -2.29
N TYR A 16 3.91 -0.41 -1.15
CA TYR A 16 3.45 0.80 -0.47
C TYR A 16 4.54 1.38 0.44
N PHE A 17 5.59 1.97 -0.15
CA PHE A 17 6.75 2.51 0.58
C PHE A 17 6.38 3.49 1.70
N ALA A 18 5.31 4.28 1.51
CA ALA A 18 4.84 5.23 2.52
C ALA A 18 4.32 4.56 3.81
N ARG A 19 3.86 3.30 3.74
CA ARG A 19 3.39 2.55 4.91
C ARG A 19 4.54 2.11 5.82
N ASP A 20 5.68 1.76 5.23
CA ASP A 20 6.85 1.22 5.95
C ASP A 20 7.84 2.31 6.36
N ASN A 21 7.53 3.59 6.10
CA ASN A 21 8.34 4.69 6.57
C ASN A 21 8.32 4.76 8.11
N LYS A 22 9.49 4.98 8.73
CA LYS A 22 9.67 5.11 10.18
C LYS A 22 8.71 6.14 10.79
N GLU A 23 8.50 7.25 10.09
CA GLU A 23 7.57 8.30 10.54
C GLU A 23 6.13 7.80 10.61
N THR A 24 5.66 7.08 9.59
CA THR A 24 4.32 6.51 9.54
C THR A 24 4.12 5.46 10.64
N ILE A 25 5.14 4.64 10.90
CA ILE A 25 5.13 3.64 11.99
C ILE A 25 5.00 4.34 13.35
N LEU A 26 5.79 5.40 13.59
CA LEU A 26 5.71 6.16 14.84
C LEU A 26 4.34 6.81 15.04
N LYS A 27 3.76 7.42 14.00
CA LYS A 27 2.41 8.00 14.06
C LYS A 27 1.36 6.95 14.43
N ARG A 28 1.42 5.76 13.81
CA ARG A 28 0.51 4.65 14.14
C ARG A 28 0.63 4.23 15.60
N ARG A 29 1.86 4.13 16.12
CA ARG A 29 2.10 3.78 17.53
C ARG A 29 1.46 4.81 18.46
N GLN A 30 1.70 6.09 18.21
CA GLN A 30 1.15 7.19 19.01
C GLN A 30 -0.39 7.20 19.02
N SER A 31 -1.03 6.95 17.86
CA SER A 31 -2.49 6.85 17.80
C SER A 31 -3.03 5.69 18.64
N VAL A 32 -2.39 4.51 18.57
CA VAL A 32 -2.80 3.35 19.39
C VAL A 32 -2.61 3.63 20.88
N GLU A 33 -1.50 4.25 21.27
CA GLU A 33 -1.25 4.67 22.66
C GLU A 33 -2.37 5.61 23.16
N SER A 34 -2.78 6.59 22.35
CA SER A 34 -3.87 7.50 22.72
C SER A 34 -5.22 6.80 22.91
N TRP A 35 -5.50 5.73 22.15
CA TRP A 35 -6.73 4.97 22.30
C TRP A 35 -6.73 4.09 23.55
N LEU A 36 -5.57 3.50 23.86
CA LEU A 36 -5.37 2.73 25.09
C LEU A 36 -5.51 3.62 26.33
N GLU A 37 -4.93 4.82 26.31
CA GLU A 37 -5.08 5.81 27.38
C GLU A 37 -6.53 6.27 27.56
N ALA A 38 -7.27 6.41 26.46
CA ALA A 38 -8.69 6.74 26.48
C ALA A 38 -9.60 5.55 26.87
N GLY A 39 -9.05 4.34 27.02
CA GLY A 39 -9.81 3.14 27.37
C GLY A 39 -10.76 2.66 26.26
N ILE A 40 -10.50 3.02 25.00
CA ILE A 40 -11.32 2.64 23.85
C ILE A 40 -11.04 1.17 23.50
N ASP A 41 -12.08 0.33 23.53
CA ASP A 41 -11.99 -1.03 23.04
C ASP A 41 -12.18 -1.06 21.52
N PHE A 42 -11.10 -1.35 20.79
CA PHE A 42 -11.09 -1.39 19.33
C PHE A 42 -12.15 -2.33 18.74
N PHE A 43 -12.50 -3.42 19.42
CA PHE A 43 -13.46 -4.39 18.89
C PHE A 43 -14.91 -4.04 19.20
N ASN A 44 -15.15 -3.36 20.32
CA ASN A 44 -16.50 -3.12 20.84
C ASN A 44 -16.97 -1.68 20.62
N ASP A 45 -16.07 -0.70 20.60
CA ASP A 45 -16.40 0.72 20.56
C ASP A 45 -16.21 1.35 19.16
N CYS A 46 -15.52 0.68 18.22
CA CYS A 46 -15.19 1.25 16.92
C CYS A 46 -16.12 0.76 15.79
N VAL A 47 -16.71 1.72 15.07
CA VAL A 47 -17.37 1.49 13.78
C VAL A 47 -16.46 2.02 12.67
N PHE A 48 -16.01 1.12 11.79
CA PHE A 48 -15.14 1.48 10.66
C PHE A 48 -15.98 1.83 9.44
N ILE A 49 -15.78 3.04 8.92
CA ILE A 49 -16.34 3.49 7.66
C ILE A 49 -15.17 3.69 6.71
N ASP A 50 -15.14 2.90 5.64
CA ASP A 50 -14.18 3.06 4.56
C ASP A 50 -14.92 3.05 3.21
N GLU A 51 -14.50 3.93 2.31
CA GLU A 51 -15.07 4.01 0.98
C GLU A 51 -14.24 3.13 0.05
N SER A 52 -14.79 1.97 -0.33
CA SER A 52 -14.15 1.14 -1.35
C SER A 52 -14.41 1.72 -2.74
N GLY A 53 -13.40 2.38 -3.30
CA GLY A 53 -13.43 2.78 -4.71
C GLY A 53 -13.37 1.55 -5.63
N PHE A 54 -14.51 1.15 -6.20
CA PHE A 54 -14.54 0.11 -7.23
C PHE A 54 -14.05 0.68 -8.57
N ASN A 55 -12.77 0.51 -8.88
CA ASN A 55 -12.22 0.91 -10.17
C ASN A 55 -12.35 -0.25 -11.17
N ARG A 56 -13.15 -0.06 -12.24
CA ARG A 56 -13.35 -1.06 -13.31
C ARG A 56 -12.02 -1.45 -14.00
N ASN A 57 -11.04 -0.56 -13.95
CA ASN A 57 -9.69 -0.80 -14.43
C ASN A 57 -8.79 -1.16 -13.24
N MET A 58 -9.02 -2.30 -12.60
CA MET A 58 -8.07 -2.85 -11.63
C MET A 58 -6.69 -2.86 -12.28
N HIS A 59 -5.72 -2.27 -11.58
CA HIS A 59 -4.36 -1.96 -12.03
C HIS A 59 -3.79 -2.93 -13.07
N ARG A 60 -3.06 -2.40 -14.07
CA ARG A 60 -2.25 -3.23 -14.96
C ARG A 60 -1.38 -4.14 -14.09
N SER A 61 -1.74 -5.41 -13.98
CA SER A 61 -1.00 -6.40 -13.20
C SER A 61 0.37 -6.71 -13.82
N TYR A 62 0.69 -6.08 -14.95
CA TYR A 62 1.91 -6.25 -15.70
C TYR A 62 2.43 -4.91 -16.23
N GLY A 63 3.76 -4.81 -16.33
CA GLY A 63 4.48 -3.64 -16.82
C GLY A 63 5.78 -4.06 -17.50
N TRP A 64 6.46 -3.08 -18.09
CA TRP A 64 7.76 -3.29 -18.72
C TRP A 64 8.86 -3.09 -17.68
N SER A 65 9.84 -3.99 -17.62
CA SER A 65 11.06 -3.75 -16.86
C SER A 65 12.06 -2.93 -17.66
N GLU A 66 12.89 -2.13 -16.98
CA GLU A 66 13.94 -1.30 -17.62
C GLU A 66 14.96 -2.14 -18.41
N ALA A 67 15.17 -3.40 -18.00
CA ALA A 67 15.92 -4.40 -18.73
C ALA A 67 15.05 -5.63 -19.02
N GLY A 68 15.20 -6.20 -20.22
CA GLY A 68 14.59 -7.47 -20.63
C GLY A 68 14.91 -8.59 -19.66
#